data_AF-A0A962NDT0-F1
#
_entry.id   AF-A0A962NDT0-F1
#
_cell.length_a   1.000
_cell.length_b   1.000
_cell.length_c   1.000
_cell.angle_alpha   90.00
_cell.angle_beta   90.00
_cell.angle_gamma   90.00
#
_symmetry.space_group_name_H-M   'P 1'
#
loop_
_entity.id
_entity.type
_entity.pdbx_description
1 polymer ?
#
loop_
_entity_poly.entity_id
_entity_poly.type
_entity_poly.pdbx_seq_one_letter_code
_entity_poly.pdbx_strand_id
1 'polypeptide(L)'
;DITNYVMLELGQPMHAFDLERLDGGIQARYAREGETLTLLDGQEVSLNAGTLVIADERKAVAMAGIMGGEATAVTDSTTHVFLEAAHFRPEKMAGQARAYGLQTDSSYRFERGVATDLPLKAIERATALILSIGGGEPGPVVDCCTDDSLMVPVQIGLRRARIGRLLGLQLPDATVESILQRLGCIVEDREHGWAVTVPLARFDLRLEADLIEELARIYGYDAIPDQLRALPPRMTLGLESALQALDLRQVLVGRDYQEAVTYSFVDPQMEALLSGAPTVIELANPISSELSHMRTSIWSGLIPVLQYNLNRQQSRVRLFEIGPVFGRAEDGSISQQRCLSGIITGSAAAEQWGIPARKADFFDIKGDVEAVLALASDHAFHFIPMAHPALHPGQSARIVTREQPVGWV
;
A
#
# COMPACT_ATOMS: atom_id res chain seq x y z
N ASP A 1 4.70 -33.02 8.15
CA ASP A 1 3.37 -33.02 8.82
C ASP A 1 3.39 -32.53 10.25
N ILE A 2 4.11 -33.19 11.16
CA ILE A 2 4.10 -32.81 12.60
C ILE A 2 4.47 -31.34 12.82
N THR A 3 5.53 -30.84 12.17
CA THR A 3 5.94 -29.43 12.26
C THR A 3 4.85 -28.47 11.78
N ASN A 4 4.18 -28.79 10.66
CA ASN A 4 3.04 -28.02 10.16
C ASN A 4 1.85 -28.09 11.14
N TYR A 5 1.57 -29.26 11.72
CA TYR A 5 0.51 -29.42 12.70
C TYR A 5 0.76 -28.55 13.95
N VAL A 6 1.97 -28.59 14.51
CA VAL A 6 2.32 -27.76 15.69
C VAL A 6 2.25 -26.27 15.35
N MET A 7 2.68 -25.88 14.15
CA MET A 7 2.51 -24.50 13.67
C MET A 7 1.04 -24.08 13.56
N LEU A 8 0.14 -24.99 13.17
CA LEU A 8 -1.30 -24.69 13.09
C LEU A 8 -1.97 -24.72 14.47
N GLU A 9 -1.56 -25.64 15.35
CA GLU A 9 -2.10 -25.81 16.69
C GLU A 9 -1.68 -24.67 17.64
N LEU A 10 -0.40 -24.30 17.61
CA LEU A 10 0.19 -23.35 18.55
C LEU A 10 0.59 -22.02 17.90
N GLY A 11 0.73 -21.96 16.58
CA GLY A 11 1.23 -20.78 15.88
C GLY A 11 2.76 -20.74 15.73
N GLN A 12 3.51 -21.73 16.22
CA GLN A 12 4.98 -21.78 16.16
C GLN A 12 5.46 -22.50 14.89
N PRO A 13 6.08 -21.81 13.92
CA PRO A 13 6.77 -22.49 12.85
C PRO A 13 7.97 -23.26 13.39
N MET A 14 8.16 -24.47 12.88
CA MET A 14 9.25 -25.37 13.27
C MET A 14 9.91 -25.95 12.02
N HIS A 15 11.17 -26.35 12.16
CA HIS A 15 11.90 -27.05 11.11
C HIS A 15 12.49 -28.35 11.64
N ALA A 16 12.73 -29.30 10.74
CA ALA A 16 13.40 -30.57 11.04
C ALA A 16 14.50 -30.77 10.00
N PHE A 17 15.73 -30.90 10.47
CA PHE A 17 16.89 -31.22 9.64
C PHE A 17 17.21 -32.71 9.76
N ASP A 18 17.76 -33.29 8.69
CA ASP A 18 18.44 -34.58 8.77
C ASP A 18 19.75 -34.39 9.56
N LEU A 19 19.81 -34.99 10.75
CA LEU A 19 20.94 -34.81 11.67
C LEU A 19 22.25 -35.33 11.07
N GLU A 20 22.20 -36.37 10.25
CA GLU A 20 23.40 -36.96 9.64
C GLU A 20 23.98 -36.10 8.51
N ARG A 21 23.21 -35.10 8.04
CA ARG A 21 23.63 -34.17 6.99
C ARG A 21 24.15 -32.83 7.52
N LEU A 22 24.13 -32.64 8.84
CA LEU A 22 24.67 -31.45 9.49
C LEU A 22 26.15 -31.63 9.82
N ASP A 23 26.98 -30.65 9.44
CA ASP A 23 28.40 -30.66 9.76
C ASP A 23 28.67 -29.89 11.07
N GLY A 24 28.83 -30.62 12.18
CA GLY A 24 29.17 -30.05 13.48
C GLY A 24 28.00 -29.36 14.17
N GLY A 25 28.26 -28.22 14.82
CA GLY A 25 27.23 -27.43 15.51
C GLY A 25 26.36 -26.57 14.59
N ILE A 26 25.17 -26.19 15.08
CA ILE A 26 24.28 -25.23 14.42
C ILE A 26 24.48 -23.83 15.00
N GLN A 27 24.46 -22.82 14.15
CA GLN A 27 24.55 -21.40 14.50
C GLN A 27 23.52 -20.58 13.72
N ALA A 28 22.86 -19.65 14.41
CA ALA A 28 22.10 -18.58 13.77
C ALA A 28 23.03 -17.39 13.52
N ARG A 29 23.21 -17.00 12.26
CA ARG A 29 24.08 -15.88 11.87
C ARG A 29 23.52 -15.14 10.66
N TYR A 30 24.04 -13.95 10.40
CA TYR A 30 23.80 -13.31 9.11
C TYR A 30 24.55 -14.05 7.99
N ALA A 31 23.95 -14.05 6.81
CA ALA A 31 24.56 -14.55 5.59
C ALA A 31 25.80 -13.72 5.22
N ARG A 32 26.73 -14.33 4.48
CA ARG A 32 27.78 -13.58 3.79
C ARG A 32 27.20 -13.03 2.48
N GLU A 33 27.70 -11.89 2.03
CA GLU A 33 27.27 -11.32 0.75
C GLU A 33 27.54 -12.30 -0.39
N GLY A 34 26.50 -12.65 -1.16
CA GLY A 34 26.57 -13.61 -2.25
C GLY A 34 26.65 -15.08 -1.81
N GLU A 35 26.40 -15.39 -0.53
CA GLU A 35 26.33 -16.77 -0.05
C GLU A 35 25.17 -17.50 -0.74
N THR A 36 25.44 -18.63 -1.39
CA THR A 36 24.42 -19.38 -2.12
C THR A 36 23.74 -20.42 -1.24
N LEU A 37 22.44 -20.60 -1.46
CA LEU A 37 21.65 -21.64 -0.79
C LEU A 37 20.58 -22.16 -1.76
N THR A 38 20.54 -23.49 -1.94
CA THR A 38 19.44 -24.16 -2.65
C THR A 38 18.32 -24.46 -1.66
N LEU A 39 17.14 -23.90 -1.91
CA LEU A 39 15.96 -24.04 -1.06
C LEU A 39 15.20 -25.34 -1.37
N LEU A 40 14.28 -25.72 -0.48
CA LEU A 40 13.46 -26.94 -0.60
C LEU A 40 12.63 -27.04 -1.88
N ASP A 41 12.33 -25.91 -2.54
CA ASP A 41 11.61 -25.87 -3.82
C ASP A 41 12.56 -26.00 -5.04
N GLY A 42 13.85 -26.19 -4.80
CA GLY A 42 14.90 -26.29 -5.81
C GLY A 42 15.42 -24.94 -6.31
N GLN A 43 14.88 -23.81 -5.83
CA GLN A 43 15.39 -22.49 -6.18
C GLN A 43 16.76 -22.26 -5.51
N GLU A 44 17.78 -21.94 -6.32
CA GLU A 44 19.05 -21.43 -5.80
C GLU A 44 18.94 -19.91 -5.61
N VAL A 45 19.21 -19.44 -4.39
CA VAL A 45 19.22 -18.02 -4.04
C VAL A 45 20.62 -17.57 -3.68
N SER A 46 20.97 -16.34 -4.09
CA SER A 46 22.17 -15.63 -3.66
C SER A 46 21.79 -14.67 -2.54
N LEU A 47 22.31 -14.92 -1.34
CA LEU A 47 21.89 -14.24 -0.13
C LEU A 47 22.65 -12.93 0.10
N ASN A 48 21.94 -11.93 0.58
CA ASN A 48 22.51 -10.64 0.96
C ASN A 48 22.99 -10.69 2.41
N ALA A 49 24.00 -9.88 2.76
CA ALA A 49 24.57 -9.84 4.12
C ALA A 49 23.58 -9.47 5.24
N GLY A 50 22.41 -8.93 4.89
CA GLY A 50 21.33 -8.61 5.84
C GLY A 50 20.37 -9.76 6.15
N THR A 51 20.50 -10.91 5.48
CA THR A 51 19.59 -12.04 5.65
C THR A 51 20.06 -12.98 6.75
N LEU A 52 19.17 -13.33 7.67
CA LEU A 52 19.46 -14.30 8.72
C LEU A 52 19.38 -15.73 8.18
N VAL A 53 20.38 -16.54 8.49
CA VAL A 53 20.46 -17.96 8.12
C VAL A 53 20.68 -18.83 9.34
N ILE A 54 20.19 -20.05 9.24
CA ILE A 54 20.66 -21.16 10.07
C ILE A 54 21.79 -21.82 9.29
N ALA A 55 22.94 -21.97 9.91
CA ALA A 55 24.14 -22.52 9.30
C ALA A 55 24.74 -23.59 10.21
N ASP A 56 25.39 -24.57 9.60
CA ASP A 56 26.29 -25.47 10.31
C ASP A 56 27.72 -24.85 10.35
N GLU A 57 28.74 -25.64 10.70
CA GLU A 57 30.13 -25.14 10.74
C GLU A 57 30.70 -24.84 9.35
N ARG A 58 30.10 -25.36 8.27
CA ARG A 58 30.60 -25.24 6.91
C ARG A 58 29.80 -24.28 6.04
N LYS A 59 28.47 -24.28 6.13
CA LYS A 59 27.57 -23.65 5.16
C LYS A 59 26.23 -23.23 5.78
N ALA A 60 25.53 -22.32 5.10
CA ALA A 60 24.11 -22.09 5.36
C ALA A 60 23.30 -23.36 5.03
N VAL A 61 22.34 -23.68 5.89
CA VAL A 61 21.46 -24.86 5.75
C VAL A 61 19.98 -24.48 5.66
N ALA A 62 19.61 -23.26 6.03
CA ALA A 62 18.26 -22.72 5.83
C ALA A 62 18.25 -21.19 5.86
N MET A 63 17.27 -20.59 5.21
CA MET A 63 16.89 -19.19 5.47
C MET A 63 16.08 -19.16 6.76
N ALA A 64 16.63 -18.52 7.80
CA ALA A 64 16.08 -18.57 9.14
C ALA A 64 14.63 -18.06 9.15
N GLY A 65 13.71 -18.88 9.64
CA GLY A 65 12.28 -18.54 9.72
C GLY A 65 11.56 -18.37 8.37
N ILE A 66 12.19 -18.71 7.24
CA ILE A 66 11.58 -18.56 5.91
C ILE A 66 11.43 -19.92 5.23
N MET A 67 12.54 -20.58 4.90
CA MET A 67 12.55 -21.84 4.16
C MET A 67 13.83 -22.64 4.45
N GLY A 68 13.67 -23.96 4.58
CA GLY A 68 14.79 -24.89 4.71
C GLY A 68 15.61 -25.00 3.42
N GLY A 69 16.85 -25.43 3.55
CA GLY A 69 17.69 -25.83 2.41
C GLY A 69 17.42 -27.28 1.99
N GLU A 70 17.57 -27.56 0.71
CA GLU A 70 17.37 -28.90 0.14
C GLU A 70 18.38 -29.92 0.69
N ALA A 71 19.64 -29.51 0.85
CA ALA A 71 20.74 -30.42 1.18
C ALA A 71 20.60 -31.07 2.57
N THR A 72 19.93 -30.41 3.51
CA THR A 72 19.76 -30.85 4.91
C THR A 72 18.33 -31.27 5.25
N ALA A 73 17.48 -31.39 4.23
CA ALA A 73 16.11 -31.82 4.36
C ALA A 73 15.99 -33.29 4.79
N VAL A 74 14.92 -33.59 5.54
CA VAL A 74 14.51 -34.97 5.84
C VAL A 74 14.11 -35.68 4.55
N THR A 75 14.59 -36.91 4.36
CA THR A 75 14.33 -37.76 3.19
C THR A 75 13.92 -39.16 3.62
N ASP A 76 13.57 -40.02 2.66
CA ASP A 76 13.20 -41.42 2.93
C ASP A 76 14.32 -42.23 3.62
N SER A 77 15.58 -41.79 3.54
CA SER A 77 16.72 -42.44 4.20
C SER A 77 17.02 -41.90 5.60
N THR A 78 16.36 -40.82 6.03
CA THR A 78 16.69 -40.14 7.28
C THR A 78 16.21 -40.96 8.48
N THR A 79 17.11 -41.20 9.42
CA THR A 79 16.86 -41.96 10.65
C THR A 79 16.96 -41.10 11.91
N HIS A 80 17.74 -40.03 11.86
CA HIS A 80 17.97 -39.10 12.96
C HIS A 80 17.61 -37.68 12.54
N VAL A 81 16.82 -36.98 13.35
CA VAL A 81 16.36 -35.61 13.05
C VAL A 81 16.80 -34.63 14.12
N PHE A 82 17.13 -33.40 13.70
CA PHE A 82 17.36 -32.26 14.57
C PHE A 82 16.17 -31.29 14.43
N LEU A 83 15.45 -31.04 15.53
CA LEU A 83 14.29 -30.15 15.54
C LEU A 83 14.70 -28.73 15.89
N GLU A 84 14.21 -27.77 15.11
CA GLU A 84 14.34 -26.35 15.36
C GLU A 84 12.99 -25.75 15.71
N ALA A 85 12.93 -25.08 16.86
CA ALA A 85 11.90 -24.11 17.19
C ALA A 85 12.60 -22.85 17.70
N ALA A 86 12.31 -21.70 17.10
CA ALA A 86 13.02 -20.45 17.37
C ALA A 86 12.06 -19.27 17.45
N HIS A 87 12.51 -18.20 18.11
CA HIS A 87 11.92 -16.88 18.00
C HIS A 87 12.87 -15.99 17.19
N PHE A 88 12.37 -15.46 16.08
CA PHE A 88 13.06 -14.43 15.31
C PHE A 88 12.38 -13.09 15.51
N ARG A 89 13.16 -12.03 15.75
CA ARG A 89 12.64 -10.68 15.94
C ARG A 89 11.87 -10.23 14.68
N PRO A 90 10.60 -9.82 14.78
CA PRO A 90 9.79 -9.47 13.60
C PRO A 90 10.42 -8.39 12.73
N GLU A 91 11.09 -7.40 13.34
CA GLU A 91 11.74 -6.31 12.62
C GLU A 91 12.93 -6.78 11.77
N LYS A 92 13.51 -7.93 12.10
CA LYS A 92 14.58 -8.57 11.31
C LYS A 92 14.04 -9.46 10.21
N MET A 93 12.80 -9.93 10.34
CA MET A 93 12.16 -10.80 9.37
C MET A 93 11.34 -10.05 8.32
N ALA A 94 10.81 -8.88 8.67
CA ALA A 94 9.94 -8.08 7.81
C ALA A 94 10.56 -7.84 6.42
N GLY A 95 9.85 -8.26 5.38
CA GLY A 95 10.23 -8.04 3.99
C GLY A 95 11.37 -8.93 3.47
N GLN A 96 12.02 -9.73 4.32
CA GLN A 96 13.12 -10.62 3.90
C GLN A 96 12.64 -11.64 2.87
N ALA A 97 11.57 -12.40 3.15
CA ALA A 97 11.04 -13.38 2.20
C ALA A 97 10.63 -12.74 0.86
N ARG A 98 9.96 -11.58 0.91
CA ARG A 98 9.52 -10.84 -0.28
C ARG A 98 10.70 -10.38 -1.15
N ALA A 99 11.83 -10.03 -0.54
CA ALA A 99 13.04 -9.65 -1.30
C ALA A 99 13.57 -10.77 -2.19
N TYR A 100 13.28 -12.04 -1.85
CA TYR A 100 13.62 -13.21 -2.64
C TYR A 100 12.44 -13.78 -3.44
N GLY A 101 11.29 -13.09 -3.48
CA GLY A 101 10.08 -13.56 -4.16
C GLY A 101 9.36 -14.70 -3.44
N LEU A 102 9.64 -14.91 -2.14
CA LEU A 102 9.09 -16.00 -1.34
C LEU A 102 7.95 -15.54 -0.44
N GLN A 103 7.01 -16.45 -0.19
CA GLN A 103 5.96 -16.29 0.81
C GLN A 103 5.64 -17.66 1.42
N THR A 104 6.06 -17.89 2.67
CA THR A 104 5.81 -19.14 3.39
C THR A 104 4.97 -18.89 4.64
N ASP A 105 4.33 -19.95 5.16
CA ASP A 105 3.61 -19.90 6.43
C ASP A 105 4.51 -19.45 7.59
N SER A 106 5.78 -19.88 7.57
CA SER A 106 6.81 -19.49 8.53
C SER A 106 7.13 -18.00 8.43
N SER A 107 7.44 -17.52 7.22
CA SER A 107 7.80 -16.11 7.03
C SER A 107 6.65 -15.19 7.41
N TYR A 108 5.42 -15.55 7.04
CA TYR A 108 4.21 -14.81 7.37
C TYR A 108 3.99 -14.66 8.88
N ARG A 109 4.27 -15.70 9.67
CA ARG A 109 4.12 -15.68 11.13
C ARG A 109 5.26 -14.92 11.79
N PHE A 110 6.50 -15.23 11.45
CA PHE A 110 7.65 -14.57 12.09
C PHE A 110 7.74 -13.07 11.78
N GLU A 111 7.34 -12.61 10.60
CA GLU A 111 7.31 -11.16 10.30
C GLU A 111 6.22 -10.41 11.10
N ARG A 112 5.21 -11.10 11.62
CA ARG A 112 4.13 -10.53 12.45
C ARG A 112 4.37 -10.69 13.95
N GLY A 113 5.20 -11.66 14.33
CA GLY A 113 5.48 -11.98 15.73
C GLY A 113 4.97 -13.36 16.12
N VAL A 114 5.88 -14.14 16.72
CA VAL A 114 5.59 -15.41 17.38
C VAL A 114 6.11 -15.29 18.80
N ALA A 115 5.30 -15.66 19.80
CA ALA A 115 5.60 -15.40 21.21
C ALA A 115 6.98 -15.97 21.62
N THR A 116 7.72 -15.22 22.43
CA THR A 116 9.11 -15.55 22.81
C THR A 116 9.20 -16.79 23.72
N ASP A 117 8.13 -17.11 24.46
CA ASP A 117 8.04 -18.27 25.34
C ASP A 117 7.50 -19.54 24.65
N LEU A 118 7.07 -19.43 23.38
CA LEU A 118 6.43 -20.51 22.65
C LEU A 118 7.37 -21.62 22.12
N PRO A 119 8.64 -21.35 21.72
CA PRO A 119 9.54 -22.37 21.18
C PRO A 119 9.69 -23.61 22.08
N LEU A 120 9.84 -23.42 23.40
CA LEU A 120 9.95 -24.52 24.36
C LEU A 120 8.68 -25.37 24.43
N LYS A 121 7.50 -24.74 24.42
CA LYS A 121 6.22 -25.48 24.42
C LYS A 121 6.04 -26.27 23.13
N ALA A 122 6.42 -25.67 22.01
CA ALA A 122 6.29 -26.27 20.68
C ALA A 122 7.25 -27.45 20.48
N ILE A 123 8.50 -27.35 20.95
CA ILE A 123 9.47 -28.44 20.78
C ILE A 123 9.07 -29.68 21.58
N GLU A 124 8.55 -29.50 22.80
CA GLU A 124 8.02 -30.61 23.62
C GLU A 124 6.78 -31.22 22.96
N ARG A 125 5.88 -30.40 22.43
CA ARG A 125 4.68 -30.87 21.70
C ARG A 125 5.05 -31.67 20.46
N ALA A 126 6.00 -31.17 19.65
CA ALA A 126 6.47 -31.85 18.46
C ALA A 126 7.17 -33.17 18.81
N THR A 127 8.02 -33.16 19.84
CA THR A 127 8.74 -34.35 20.32
C THR A 127 7.76 -35.43 20.76
N ALA A 128 6.75 -35.08 21.56
CA ALA A 128 5.72 -36.03 21.98
C ALA A 128 4.96 -36.64 20.79
N LEU A 129 4.64 -35.83 19.77
CA LEU A 129 3.97 -36.30 18.56
C LEU A 129 4.87 -37.24 17.74
N ILE A 130 6.16 -36.90 17.59
CA ILE A 130 7.15 -37.73 16.88
C ILE A 130 7.27 -39.09 17.57
N LEU A 131 7.45 -39.13 18.89
CA LEU A 131 7.55 -40.39 19.63
C LEU A 131 6.29 -41.24 19.50
N SER A 132 5.11 -40.62 19.46
CA SER A 132 3.84 -41.33 19.33
C SER A 132 3.60 -41.92 17.93
N ILE A 133 4.17 -41.32 16.87
CA ILE A 133 3.91 -41.69 15.47
C ILE A 133 5.10 -42.45 14.86
N GLY A 134 6.31 -41.90 15.00
CA GLY A 134 7.54 -42.41 14.41
C GLY A 134 8.46 -43.15 15.38
N GLY A 135 8.20 -43.08 16.70
CA GLY A 135 9.07 -43.67 17.72
C GLY A 135 10.39 -42.90 17.89
N GLY A 136 11.44 -43.61 18.32
CA GLY A 136 12.77 -43.05 18.60
C GLY A 136 12.99 -42.70 20.07
N GLU A 137 14.14 -42.08 20.35
CA GLU A 137 14.54 -41.62 21.69
C GLU A 137 14.95 -40.14 21.61
N PRO A 138 14.34 -39.24 22.41
CA PRO A 138 14.67 -37.83 22.34
C PRO A 138 15.95 -37.52 23.13
N GLY A 139 16.78 -36.63 22.58
CA GLY A 139 17.86 -35.98 23.32
C GLY A 139 17.35 -34.84 24.22
N PRO A 140 18.22 -34.24 25.05
CA PRO A 140 17.87 -33.05 25.82
C PRO A 140 17.61 -31.85 24.91
N VAL A 141 16.71 -30.95 25.33
CA VAL A 141 16.51 -29.65 24.66
C VAL A 141 17.73 -28.77 24.89
N VAL A 142 18.26 -28.19 23.82
CA VAL A 142 19.29 -27.15 23.86
C VAL A 142 18.59 -25.79 23.75
N ASP A 143 18.48 -25.08 24.87
CA ASP A 143 17.85 -23.76 24.93
C ASP A 143 18.93 -22.65 24.94
N CYS A 144 18.93 -21.83 23.89
CA CYS A 144 19.87 -20.74 23.71
C CYS A 144 19.13 -19.41 23.57
N CYS A 145 19.11 -18.60 24.63
CA CYS A 145 18.62 -17.22 24.59
C CYS A 145 19.80 -16.24 24.60
N THR A 146 19.79 -15.27 23.67
CA THR A 146 20.82 -14.23 23.58
C THR A 146 20.42 -12.92 24.26
N ASP A 147 19.14 -12.77 24.60
CA ASP A 147 18.58 -11.55 25.19
C ASP A 147 17.38 -11.88 26.08
N ASP A 148 17.62 -12.05 27.37
CA ASP A 148 16.59 -12.35 28.37
C ASP A 148 15.53 -11.24 28.48
N SER A 149 15.81 -10.02 28.01
CA SER A 149 14.83 -8.93 28.05
C SER A 149 13.63 -9.20 27.15
N LEU A 150 13.76 -10.08 26.15
CA LEU A 150 12.67 -10.52 25.28
C LEU A 150 11.63 -11.37 26.02
N MET A 151 11.96 -11.89 27.20
CA MET A 151 11.07 -12.65 28.06
C MET A 151 10.35 -11.77 29.09
N VAL A 152 10.63 -10.46 29.11
CA VAL A 152 10.00 -9.51 30.04
C VAL A 152 8.73 -8.93 29.40
N PRO A 153 7.53 -9.21 29.97
CA PRO A 153 6.28 -8.64 29.48
C PRO A 153 6.25 -7.11 29.55
N VAL A 154 5.60 -6.49 28.57
CA VAL A 154 5.37 -5.04 28.59
C VAL A 154 4.30 -4.70 29.62
N GLN A 155 4.54 -3.65 30.42
CA GLN A 155 3.56 -3.09 31.34
C GLN A 155 3.05 -1.74 30.80
N ILE A 156 1.74 -1.61 30.68
CA ILE A 156 1.06 -0.43 30.14
C ILE A 156 0.14 0.16 31.21
N GLY A 157 0.24 1.47 31.43
CA GLY A 157 -0.73 2.19 32.27
C GLY A 157 -2.02 2.47 31.50
N LEU A 158 -3.17 2.09 32.07
CA LEU A 158 -4.49 2.37 31.52
C LEU A 158 -5.27 3.28 32.45
N ARG A 159 -5.57 4.51 32.03
CA ARG A 159 -6.28 5.49 32.86
C ARG A 159 -7.77 5.46 32.59
N ARG A 160 -8.57 5.41 33.65
CA ARG A 160 -10.04 5.40 33.56
C ARG A 160 -10.59 6.62 32.81
N ALA A 161 -10.02 7.80 33.07
CA ALA A 161 -10.39 9.03 32.35
C ALA A 161 -10.07 8.97 30.83
N ARG A 162 -9.06 8.19 30.42
CA ARG A 162 -8.69 8.05 29.00
C ARG A 162 -9.71 7.20 28.25
N ILE A 163 -10.24 6.15 28.88
CA ILE A 163 -11.32 5.31 28.34
C ILE A 163 -12.51 6.20 27.96
N GLY A 164 -13.03 6.96 28.92
CA GLY A 164 -14.16 7.86 28.68
C GLY A 164 -13.90 8.94 27.63
N ARG A 165 -12.66 9.47 27.57
CA ARG A 165 -12.28 10.48 26.58
C ARG A 165 -12.24 9.94 25.16
N LEU A 166 -11.76 8.71 24.95
CA LEU A 166 -11.61 8.13 23.62
C LEU A 166 -12.86 7.40 23.14
N LEU A 167 -13.53 6.64 24.02
CA LEU A 167 -14.72 5.86 23.66
C LEU A 167 -16.03 6.65 23.80
N GLY A 168 -16.01 7.79 24.50
CA GLY A 168 -17.24 8.56 24.75
C GLY A 168 -18.20 7.90 25.76
N LEU A 169 -17.78 6.83 26.44
CA LEU A 169 -18.56 6.14 27.47
C LEU A 169 -17.69 5.70 28.65
N GLN A 170 -18.30 5.56 29.81
CA GLN A 170 -17.65 4.99 30.99
C GLN A 170 -17.98 3.50 31.07
N LEU A 171 -16.94 2.67 31.20
CA LEU A 171 -17.08 1.24 31.44
C LEU A 171 -16.98 0.95 32.94
N PRO A 172 -17.81 0.06 33.52
CA PRO A 172 -17.61 -0.41 34.88
C PRO A 172 -16.25 -1.10 35.03
N ASP A 173 -15.64 -0.90 36.18
CA ASP A 173 -14.27 -1.38 36.49
C ASP A 173 -14.14 -2.89 36.32
N ALA A 174 -15.10 -3.63 36.87
CA ALA A 174 -15.17 -5.08 36.74
C ALA A 174 -15.29 -5.55 35.28
N THR A 175 -15.89 -4.74 34.38
CA THR A 175 -15.96 -5.04 32.95
C THR A 175 -14.60 -4.86 32.29
N VAL A 176 -13.91 -3.76 32.59
CA VAL A 176 -12.55 -3.49 32.08
C VAL A 176 -11.59 -4.61 32.49
N GLU A 177 -11.57 -4.95 33.78
CA GLU A 177 -10.72 -6.01 34.33
C GLU A 177 -11.04 -7.37 33.71
N SER A 178 -12.33 -7.74 33.63
CA SER A 178 -12.75 -9.01 33.06
C SER A 178 -12.33 -9.17 31.59
N ILE A 179 -12.49 -8.11 30.79
CA ILE A 179 -12.09 -8.13 29.38
C ILE A 179 -10.58 -8.37 29.25
N LEU A 180 -9.77 -7.57 29.95
CA LEU A 180 -8.32 -7.64 29.84
C LEU A 180 -7.75 -8.95 30.40
N GLN A 181 -8.31 -9.46 31.51
CA GLN A 181 -7.92 -10.76 32.06
C GLN A 181 -8.23 -11.91 31.11
N ARG A 182 -9.39 -11.89 30.43
CA ARG A 182 -9.76 -12.90 29.42
C ARG A 182 -8.87 -12.86 28.17
N LEU A 183 -8.26 -11.71 27.89
CA LEU A 183 -7.25 -11.55 26.84
C LEU A 183 -5.85 -12.04 27.28
N GLY A 184 -5.71 -12.51 28.52
CA GLY A 184 -4.45 -13.02 29.06
C GLY A 184 -3.58 -11.96 29.73
N CYS A 185 -4.08 -10.73 29.91
CA CYS A 185 -3.36 -9.68 30.63
C CYS A 185 -3.46 -9.88 32.14
N ILE A 186 -2.40 -9.52 32.86
CA ILE A 186 -2.43 -9.37 34.32
C ILE A 186 -2.79 -7.91 34.61
N VAL A 187 -3.84 -7.69 35.39
CA VAL A 187 -4.38 -6.35 35.65
C VAL A 187 -4.24 -6.04 37.13
N GLU A 188 -3.52 -4.97 37.45
CA GLU A 188 -3.35 -4.46 38.80
C GLU A 188 -4.07 -3.12 38.94
N ASP A 189 -4.96 -3.01 39.93
CA ASP A 189 -5.66 -1.76 40.23
C ASP A 189 -4.70 -0.67 40.74
N ARG A 190 -4.97 0.57 40.34
CA ARG A 190 -4.20 1.78 40.69
C ARG A 190 -5.19 2.93 40.94
N GLU A 191 -4.78 3.94 41.69
CA GLU A 191 -5.65 5.06 42.12
C GLU A 191 -6.45 5.73 40.98
N HIS A 192 -5.90 5.78 39.76
CA HIS A 192 -6.53 6.45 38.61
C HIS A 192 -6.78 5.52 37.40
N GLY A 193 -6.73 4.20 37.59
CA GLY A 193 -6.86 3.24 36.52
C GLY A 193 -6.17 1.91 36.84
N TRP A 194 -5.39 1.38 35.91
CA TRP A 194 -4.75 0.07 36.06
C TRP A 194 -3.32 0.08 35.52
N ALA A 195 -2.49 -0.81 36.06
CA ALA A 195 -1.26 -1.25 35.42
C ALA A 195 -1.52 -2.63 34.79
N VAL A 196 -1.32 -2.74 33.48
CA VAL A 196 -1.69 -3.92 32.69
C VAL A 196 -0.42 -4.54 32.13
N THR A 197 -0.13 -5.76 32.55
CA THR A 197 0.98 -6.56 32.02
C THR A 197 0.47 -7.43 30.87
N VAL A 198 1.05 -7.22 29.69
CA VAL A 198 0.60 -7.80 28.42
C VAL A 198 1.23 -9.18 28.21
N PRO A 199 0.49 -10.20 27.76
CA PRO A 199 1.08 -11.51 27.45
C PRO A 199 2.04 -11.43 26.26
N LEU A 200 3.14 -12.21 26.29
CA LEU A 200 4.22 -12.17 25.28
C LEU A 200 3.76 -12.48 23.84
N ALA A 201 2.59 -13.11 23.68
CA ALA A 201 1.99 -13.38 22.38
C ALA A 201 1.35 -12.15 21.70
N ARG A 202 1.14 -11.04 22.43
CA ARG A 202 0.47 -9.84 21.93
C ARG A 202 1.49 -8.76 21.55
N PHE A 203 1.86 -8.74 20.27
CA PHE A 203 2.84 -7.79 19.71
C PHE A 203 2.25 -6.40 19.41
N ASP A 204 0.93 -6.32 19.36
CA ASP A 204 0.10 -5.17 19.04
C ASP A 204 -0.24 -4.28 20.25
N LEU A 205 -0.12 -4.81 21.48
CA LEU A 205 -0.41 -4.06 22.71
C LEU A 205 0.87 -3.41 23.25
N ARG A 206 1.08 -2.13 22.92
CA ARG A 206 2.27 -1.35 23.34
C ARG A 206 1.93 -0.01 23.99
N LEU A 207 0.75 0.51 23.71
CA LEU A 207 0.26 1.82 24.14
C LEU A 207 -1.06 1.67 24.91
N GLU A 208 -1.37 2.69 25.70
CA GLU A 208 -2.68 2.80 26.39
C GLU A 208 -3.86 2.76 25.40
N ALA A 209 -3.68 3.31 24.20
CA ALA A 209 -4.72 3.32 23.17
C ALA A 209 -5.05 1.91 22.65
N ASP A 210 -4.07 1.01 22.61
CA ASP A 210 -4.24 -0.36 22.13
C ASP A 210 -5.12 -1.15 23.11
N LEU A 211 -4.91 -0.96 24.42
CA LEU A 211 -5.78 -1.51 25.45
C LEU A 211 -7.22 -0.97 25.35
N ILE A 212 -7.38 0.31 25.01
CA ILE A 212 -8.70 0.92 24.83
C ILE A 212 -9.40 0.38 23.58
N GLU A 213 -8.66 0.10 22.52
CA GLU A 213 -9.17 -0.57 21.32
C GLU A 213 -9.66 -1.99 21.66
N GLU A 214 -8.90 -2.76 22.45
CA GLU A 214 -9.33 -4.06 22.94
C GLU A 214 -10.61 -4.01 23.78
N LEU A 215 -10.72 -3.01 24.66
CA LEU A 215 -11.94 -2.78 25.43
C LEU A 215 -13.12 -2.51 24.50
N ALA A 216 -12.96 -1.63 23.53
CA ALA A 216 -14.01 -1.32 22.57
C ALA A 216 -14.40 -2.55 21.73
N ARG A 217 -13.41 -3.31 21.25
CA ARG A 217 -13.61 -4.47 20.38
C ARG A 217 -14.35 -5.60 21.10
N ILE A 218 -13.99 -5.89 22.35
CA ILE A 218 -14.63 -6.96 23.14
C ILE A 218 -15.96 -6.50 23.74
N TYR A 219 -16.10 -5.23 24.11
CA TYR A 219 -17.38 -4.64 24.52
C TYR A 219 -18.39 -4.63 23.35
N GLY A 220 -17.88 -4.43 22.13
CA GLY A 220 -18.64 -4.37 20.90
C GLY A 220 -18.80 -2.93 20.42
N TYR A 221 -18.34 -2.63 19.21
CA TYR A 221 -18.42 -1.28 18.63
C TYR A 221 -19.87 -0.79 18.50
N ASP A 222 -20.81 -1.68 18.19
CA ASP A 222 -22.24 -1.33 18.08
C ASP A 222 -22.88 -0.94 19.42
N ALA A 223 -22.26 -1.32 20.54
CA ALA A 223 -22.72 -0.95 21.88
C ALA A 223 -22.21 0.43 22.33
N ILE A 224 -21.28 1.03 21.56
CA ILE A 224 -20.77 2.38 21.80
C ILE A 224 -21.82 3.37 21.27
N PRO A 225 -22.35 4.29 22.10
CA PRO A 225 -23.43 5.16 21.68
C PRO A 225 -22.96 6.20 20.66
N ASP A 226 -23.74 6.40 19.62
CA ASP A 226 -23.57 7.50 18.67
C ASP A 226 -23.79 8.84 19.38
N GLN A 227 -22.72 9.56 19.69
CA GLN A 227 -22.80 10.91 20.25
C GLN A 227 -22.35 11.96 19.24
N LEU A 228 -23.31 12.73 18.74
CA LEU A 228 -23.03 13.93 17.98
C LEU A 228 -22.45 15.00 18.91
N ARG A 229 -21.17 15.32 18.73
CA ARG A 229 -20.57 16.47 19.41
C ARG A 229 -21.00 17.74 18.70
N ALA A 230 -21.91 18.51 19.31
CA ALA A 230 -22.25 19.84 18.82
C ALA A 230 -21.01 20.75 18.91
N LEU A 231 -20.39 21.03 17.77
CA LEU A 231 -19.45 22.14 17.63
C LEU A 231 -20.26 23.39 17.27
N PRO A 232 -19.95 24.57 17.83
CA PRO A 232 -20.63 25.79 17.45
C PRO A 232 -20.39 26.04 15.95
N PRO A 233 -21.44 26.32 15.16
CA PRO A 233 -21.29 26.58 13.74
C PRO A 233 -20.39 27.80 13.55
N ARG A 234 -19.36 27.67 12.73
CA ARG A 234 -18.52 28.78 12.30
C ARG A 234 -18.84 29.06 10.83
N MET A 235 -19.30 30.27 10.54
CA MET A 235 -19.46 30.71 9.16
C MET A 235 -18.08 30.90 8.54
N THR A 236 -17.80 30.15 7.48
CA THR A 236 -16.68 30.38 6.58
C THR A 236 -17.23 30.97 5.30
N LEU A 237 -16.93 32.24 5.03
CA LEU A 237 -17.27 32.87 3.76
C LEU A 237 -16.14 32.58 2.78
N GLY A 238 -16.48 31.98 1.63
CA GLY A 238 -15.56 31.93 0.49
C GLY A 238 -15.37 33.34 -0.08
N LEU A 239 -14.27 33.55 -0.80
CA LEU A 239 -14.11 34.75 -1.62
C LEU A 239 -15.14 34.67 -2.76
N GLU A 240 -15.92 35.72 -2.95
CA GLU A 240 -16.89 35.82 -4.06
C GLU A 240 -16.19 35.72 -5.43
N SER A 241 -14.93 36.17 -5.51
CA SER A 241 -14.09 36.07 -6.71
C SER A 241 -13.45 34.69 -6.91
N ALA A 242 -13.68 33.71 -6.03
CA ALA A 242 -13.09 32.39 -6.16
C ALA A 242 -13.87 31.54 -7.15
N LEU A 243 -13.35 31.43 -8.37
CA LEU A 243 -13.86 30.51 -9.37
C LEU A 243 -13.66 29.06 -8.92
N GLN A 244 -14.75 28.29 -8.88
CA GLN A 244 -14.72 26.88 -8.53
C GLN A 244 -14.66 26.02 -9.79
N ALA A 245 -14.07 24.83 -9.66
CA ALA A 245 -14.09 23.85 -10.75
C ALA A 245 -15.51 23.41 -11.12
N LEU A 246 -16.49 23.57 -10.22
CA LEU A 246 -17.90 23.30 -10.51
C LEU A 246 -18.47 24.30 -11.53
N ASP A 247 -18.12 25.58 -11.42
CA ASP A 247 -18.58 26.63 -12.33
C ASP A 247 -18.10 26.36 -13.76
N LEU A 248 -16.82 25.98 -13.90
CA LEU A 248 -16.21 25.58 -15.17
C LEU A 248 -16.92 24.37 -15.79
N ARG A 249 -17.26 23.37 -14.98
CA ARG A 249 -18.02 22.19 -15.43
C ARG A 249 -19.40 22.58 -15.94
N GLN A 250 -20.12 23.42 -15.19
CA GLN A 250 -21.48 23.82 -15.56
C GLN A 250 -21.51 24.55 -16.90
N VAL A 251 -20.53 25.41 -17.17
CA VAL A 251 -20.44 26.07 -18.49
C VAL A 251 -20.19 25.06 -19.60
N LEU A 252 -19.28 24.11 -19.44
CA LEU A 252 -19.00 23.11 -20.48
C LEU A 252 -20.17 22.14 -20.70
N VAL A 253 -20.84 21.71 -19.63
CA VAL A 253 -22.07 20.90 -19.70
C VAL A 253 -23.18 21.68 -20.41
N GLY A 254 -23.37 22.97 -20.09
CA GLY A 254 -24.31 23.85 -20.77
C GLY A 254 -23.99 24.07 -22.25
N ARG A 255 -22.75 23.77 -22.67
CA ARG A 255 -22.26 23.82 -24.05
C ARG A 255 -22.08 22.43 -24.66
N ASP A 256 -22.81 21.44 -24.13
CA ASP A 256 -22.94 20.09 -24.67
C ASP A 256 -21.60 19.32 -24.71
N TYR A 257 -20.81 19.48 -23.64
CA TYR A 257 -19.65 18.61 -23.37
C TYR A 257 -19.97 17.59 -22.28
N GLN A 258 -19.40 16.40 -22.43
CA GLN A 258 -19.44 15.34 -21.43
C GLN A 258 -18.11 15.28 -20.66
N GLU A 259 -18.17 15.25 -19.32
CA GLU A 259 -16.95 15.10 -18.50
C GLU A 259 -16.40 13.67 -18.65
N ALA A 260 -15.09 13.57 -18.89
CA ALA A 260 -14.31 12.35 -18.86
C ALA A 260 -13.30 12.41 -17.70
N VAL A 261 -12.92 11.24 -17.19
CA VAL A 261 -11.84 11.09 -16.21
C VAL A 261 -10.91 10.00 -16.74
N THR A 262 -9.70 10.36 -17.13
CA THR A 262 -8.71 9.41 -17.64
C THR A 262 -7.63 9.12 -16.61
N TYR A 263 -6.86 8.05 -16.85
CA TYR A 263 -5.67 7.81 -16.05
C TYR A 263 -4.67 8.96 -16.16
N SER A 264 -3.97 9.22 -15.06
CA SER A 264 -2.87 10.18 -14.99
C SER A 264 -1.56 9.64 -15.57
N PHE A 265 -1.43 8.32 -15.61
CA PHE A 265 -0.36 7.61 -16.30
C PHE A 265 -0.87 7.14 -17.67
N VAL A 266 -0.04 7.32 -18.68
CA VAL A 266 -0.40 7.24 -20.10
C VAL A 266 0.71 6.52 -20.88
N ASP A 267 0.38 6.22 -22.14
CA ASP A 267 1.29 5.58 -23.08
C ASP A 267 2.43 6.54 -23.46
N PRO A 268 3.71 6.15 -23.24
CA PRO A 268 4.86 6.94 -23.66
C PRO A 268 4.81 7.39 -25.12
N GLN A 269 4.29 6.53 -26.03
CA GLN A 269 4.23 6.84 -27.46
C GLN A 269 3.24 7.96 -27.74
N MET A 270 2.05 7.90 -27.12
CA MET A 270 1.05 8.97 -27.21
C MET A 270 1.57 10.28 -26.62
N GLU A 271 2.21 10.20 -25.46
CA GLU A 271 2.77 11.38 -24.77
C GLU A 271 3.87 12.06 -25.61
N ALA A 272 4.73 11.28 -26.26
CA ALA A 272 5.80 11.77 -27.13
C ALA A 272 5.28 12.51 -28.37
N LEU A 273 4.10 12.13 -28.91
CA LEU A 273 3.48 12.81 -30.04
C LEU A 273 2.86 14.17 -29.66
N LEU A 274 2.50 14.34 -28.40
CA LEU A 274 1.75 15.50 -27.92
C LEU A 274 2.63 16.58 -27.27
N SER A 275 3.80 16.17 -26.77
CA SER A 275 4.61 17.02 -25.91
C SER A 275 5.54 17.96 -26.70
N GLY A 276 5.43 19.26 -26.41
CA GLY A 276 6.54 20.21 -26.56
C GLY A 276 7.34 20.41 -25.25
N ALA A 277 7.03 19.64 -24.21
CA ALA A 277 7.58 19.80 -22.86
C ALA A 277 8.89 18.98 -22.67
N PRO A 278 9.88 19.51 -21.93
CA PRO A 278 11.24 18.95 -21.93
C PRO A 278 11.46 17.71 -21.05
N THR A 279 10.54 17.33 -20.15
CA THR A 279 10.79 16.23 -19.19
C THR A 279 9.52 15.53 -18.70
N VAL A 280 9.25 14.33 -19.24
CA VAL A 280 8.20 13.42 -18.75
C VAL A 280 8.68 12.68 -17.50
N ILE A 281 7.75 12.28 -16.62
CA ILE A 281 8.04 11.49 -15.41
C ILE A 281 7.67 10.03 -15.68
N GLU A 282 8.66 9.14 -15.62
CA GLU A 282 8.48 7.70 -15.78
C GLU A 282 8.28 7.02 -14.41
N LEU A 283 7.39 6.02 -14.38
CA LEU A 283 7.15 5.17 -13.22
C LEU A 283 8.14 4.01 -13.20
N ALA A 284 8.82 3.79 -12.06
CA ALA A 284 9.79 2.70 -11.92
C ALA A 284 9.16 1.29 -11.99
N ASN A 285 7.95 1.15 -11.44
CA ASN A 285 7.20 -0.12 -11.40
C ASN A 285 5.77 0.12 -11.92
N PRO A 286 5.59 0.33 -13.24
CA PRO A 286 4.28 0.60 -13.79
C PRO A 286 3.42 -0.66 -13.83
N ILE A 287 2.09 -0.48 -13.86
CA ILE A 287 1.14 -1.61 -13.99
C ILE A 287 1.26 -2.29 -15.37
N SER A 288 1.59 -1.53 -16.41
CA SER A 288 1.93 -2.01 -17.75
C SER A 288 2.84 -1.01 -18.47
N SER A 289 3.48 -1.44 -19.55
CA SER A 289 4.34 -0.59 -20.39
C SER A 289 3.60 0.62 -20.96
N GLU A 290 2.31 0.44 -21.30
CA GLU A 290 1.43 1.45 -21.88
C GLU A 290 0.91 2.46 -20.84
N LEU A 291 1.24 2.27 -19.56
CA LEU A 291 0.79 3.09 -18.44
C LEU A 291 1.98 3.46 -17.54
N SER A 292 3.09 3.84 -18.18
CA SER A 292 4.39 4.04 -17.54
C SER A 292 4.82 5.50 -17.40
N HIS A 293 4.16 6.43 -18.09
CA HIS A 293 4.54 7.85 -18.10
C HIS A 293 3.43 8.72 -17.49
N MET A 294 3.77 9.67 -16.62
CA MET A 294 2.81 10.65 -16.14
C MET A 294 2.49 11.66 -17.24
N ARG A 295 1.20 11.97 -17.44
CA ARG A 295 0.74 12.90 -18.47
C ARG A 295 1.23 14.33 -18.25
N THR A 296 1.86 14.94 -19.25
CA THR A 296 2.22 16.38 -19.28
C THR A 296 1.08 17.24 -19.83
N SER A 297 0.13 16.61 -20.53
CA SER A 297 -1.11 17.21 -21.00
C SER A 297 -2.27 16.25 -20.82
N ILE A 298 -3.47 16.77 -20.54
CA ILE A 298 -4.69 15.95 -20.47
C ILE A 298 -5.04 15.36 -21.86
N TRP A 299 -4.50 15.91 -22.96
CA TRP A 299 -4.72 15.37 -24.30
C TRP A 299 -4.28 13.91 -24.47
N SER A 300 -3.23 13.46 -23.78
CA SER A 300 -2.78 12.06 -23.87
C SER A 300 -3.77 11.08 -23.26
N GLY A 301 -4.65 11.54 -22.38
CA GLY A 301 -5.81 10.79 -21.92
C GLY A 301 -7.02 10.92 -22.84
N LEU A 302 -7.37 12.17 -23.22
CA LEU A 302 -8.60 12.45 -23.97
C LEU A 302 -8.58 11.89 -25.40
N ILE A 303 -7.44 11.88 -26.09
CA ILE A 303 -7.34 11.39 -27.48
C ILE A 303 -7.64 9.89 -27.58
N PRO A 304 -7.06 9.00 -26.74
CA PRO A 304 -7.45 7.60 -26.69
C PRO A 304 -8.94 7.40 -26.39
N VAL A 305 -9.54 8.20 -25.49
CA VAL A 305 -10.98 8.11 -25.20
C VAL A 305 -11.83 8.57 -26.39
N LEU A 306 -11.40 9.60 -27.11
CA LEU A 306 -12.03 9.99 -28.36
C LEU A 306 -11.99 8.84 -29.38
N GLN A 307 -10.81 8.27 -29.63
CA GLN A 307 -10.64 7.14 -30.54
C GLN A 307 -11.49 5.93 -30.14
N TYR A 308 -11.55 5.63 -28.83
CA TYR A 308 -12.39 4.56 -28.28
C TYR A 308 -13.86 4.70 -28.66
N ASN A 309 -14.39 5.93 -28.63
CA ASN A 309 -15.77 6.25 -28.99
C ASN A 309 -15.99 6.25 -30.51
N LEU A 310 -15.04 6.79 -31.29
CA LEU A 310 -15.08 6.74 -32.75
C LEU A 310 -15.11 5.29 -33.27
N ASN A 311 -14.31 4.40 -32.66
CA ASN A 311 -14.29 2.97 -32.95
C ASN A 311 -15.61 2.26 -32.58
N ARG A 312 -16.47 2.90 -31.81
CA ARG A 312 -17.84 2.47 -31.44
C ARG A 312 -18.91 3.25 -32.19
N GLN A 313 -18.57 3.73 -33.38
CA GLN A 313 -19.49 4.35 -34.32
C GLN A 313 -20.15 5.64 -33.80
N GLN A 314 -19.56 6.27 -32.78
CA GLN A 314 -19.98 7.60 -32.35
C GLN A 314 -19.32 8.63 -33.26
N SER A 315 -20.10 9.28 -34.14
CA SER A 315 -19.57 10.22 -35.13
C SER A 315 -19.35 11.64 -34.59
N ARG A 316 -19.98 11.97 -33.47
CA ARG A 316 -19.88 13.26 -32.76
C ARG A 316 -19.53 13.01 -31.31
N VAL A 317 -18.40 13.55 -30.86
CA VAL A 317 -17.89 13.38 -29.50
C VAL A 317 -17.36 14.72 -29.00
N ARG A 318 -17.79 15.12 -27.80
CA ARG A 318 -17.40 16.38 -27.15
C ARG A 318 -17.08 16.07 -25.69
N LEU A 319 -15.80 16.04 -25.36
CA LEU A 319 -15.32 15.61 -24.05
C LEU A 319 -14.51 16.72 -23.41
N PHE A 320 -14.56 16.78 -22.09
CA PHE A 320 -13.66 17.63 -21.30
C PHE A 320 -13.22 16.92 -20.04
N GLU A 321 -12.09 17.32 -19.49
CA GLU A 321 -11.58 16.84 -18.21
C GLU A 321 -10.90 17.98 -17.45
N ILE A 322 -11.11 18.01 -16.13
CA ILE A 322 -10.36 18.85 -15.20
C ILE A 322 -9.51 17.94 -14.33
N GLY A 323 -8.19 18.00 -14.50
CA GLY A 323 -7.27 17.11 -13.78
C GLY A 323 -5.86 17.67 -13.68
N PRO A 324 -4.99 17.00 -12.92
CA PRO A 324 -3.60 17.38 -12.85
C PRO A 324 -2.83 16.93 -14.10
N VAL A 325 -1.88 17.77 -14.51
CA VAL A 325 -0.76 17.43 -15.37
C VAL A 325 0.53 17.50 -14.58
N PHE A 326 1.53 16.76 -15.02
CA PHE A 326 2.78 16.56 -14.30
C PHE A 326 3.97 16.94 -15.18
N GLY A 327 4.97 17.56 -14.58
CA GLY A 327 6.24 17.85 -15.22
C GLY A 327 7.37 17.92 -14.21
N ARG A 328 8.58 18.26 -14.66
CA ARG A 328 9.68 18.62 -13.76
C ARG A 328 9.91 20.12 -13.79
N ALA A 329 10.06 20.73 -12.63
CA ALA A 329 10.57 22.08 -12.50
C ALA A 329 12.09 22.12 -12.77
N GLU A 330 12.64 23.32 -12.94
CA GLU A 330 14.07 23.52 -13.24
C GLU A 330 15.00 22.98 -12.14
N ASP A 331 14.53 22.94 -10.89
CA ASP A 331 15.24 22.39 -9.74
C ASP A 331 15.16 20.85 -9.64
N GLY A 332 14.49 20.19 -10.60
CA GLY A 332 14.31 18.75 -10.67
C GLY A 332 13.13 18.22 -9.86
N SER A 333 12.42 19.07 -9.11
CA SER A 333 11.21 18.70 -8.38
C SER A 333 10.03 18.42 -9.31
N ILE A 334 9.04 17.67 -8.82
CA ILE A 334 7.81 17.37 -9.57
C ILE A 334 6.90 18.59 -9.49
N SER A 335 6.55 19.15 -10.65
CA SER A 335 5.51 20.17 -10.77
C SER A 335 4.18 19.50 -11.08
N GLN A 336 3.13 19.92 -10.37
CA GLN A 336 1.76 19.45 -10.58
C GLN A 336 0.86 20.66 -10.78
N GLN A 337 0.21 20.74 -11.93
CA GLN A 337 -0.68 21.84 -12.28
C GLN A 337 -2.05 21.31 -12.63
N ARG A 338 -3.10 21.93 -12.10
CA ARG A 338 -4.47 21.58 -12.45
C ARG A 338 -4.84 22.27 -13.75
N CYS A 339 -5.22 21.48 -14.75
CA CYS A 339 -5.61 21.97 -16.07
C CYS A 339 -7.05 21.59 -16.36
N LEU A 340 -7.69 22.40 -17.20
CA LEU A 340 -8.91 22.06 -17.91
C LEU A 340 -8.53 21.81 -19.36
N SER A 341 -9.00 20.71 -19.92
CA SER A 341 -8.82 20.39 -21.34
C SER A 341 -10.12 19.88 -21.94
N GLY A 342 -10.29 20.11 -23.24
CA GLY A 342 -11.45 19.68 -23.99
C GLY A 342 -11.05 19.22 -25.39
N ILE A 343 -11.84 18.30 -25.95
CA ILE A 343 -11.68 17.80 -27.30
C ILE A 343 -13.06 17.62 -27.95
N ILE A 344 -13.19 18.04 -29.21
CA ILE A 344 -14.43 17.90 -29.98
C ILE A 344 -14.14 17.31 -31.36
N THR A 345 -15.08 16.54 -31.89
CA THR A 345 -15.08 16.08 -33.28
C THR A 345 -16.51 15.84 -33.79
N GLY A 346 -16.66 15.76 -35.11
CA GLY A 346 -17.96 15.52 -35.76
C GLY A 346 -18.70 16.80 -36.13
N SER A 347 -20.03 16.76 -36.05
CA SER A 347 -20.89 17.91 -36.37
C SER A 347 -20.94 18.93 -35.22
N ALA A 348 -21.06 20.22 -35.56
CA ALA A 348 -21.12 21.30 -34.57
C ALA A 348 -22.33 21.14 -33.63
N ALA A 349 -23.49 20.86 -34.21
CA ALA A 349 -24.71 20.48 -33.49
C ALA A 349 -25.02 18.99 -33.66
N ALA A 350 -25.78 18.43 -32.72
CA ALA A 350 -26.44 17.15 -32.92
C ALA A 350 -27.39 17.22 -34.13
N GLU A 351 -27.67 16.08 -34.76
CA GLU A 351 -28.59 16.00 -35.89
C GLU A 351 -29.98 16.52 -35.50
N GLN A 352 -30.46 17.53 -36.24
CA GLN A 352 -31.75 18.15 -36.01
C GLN A 352 -32.28 18.81 -37.28
N TRP A 353 -33.59 19.03 -37.33
CA TRP A 353 -34.28 19.63 -38.47
C TRP A 353 -34.15 21.16 -38.56
N GLY A 354 -33.83 21.83 -37.44
CA GLY A 354 -33.84 23.29 -37.34
C GLY A 354 -32.54 23.99 -37.77
N ILE A 355 -31.45 23.24 -37.99
CA ILE A 355 -30.13 23.80 -38.33
C ILE A 355 -29.48 22.91 -39.40
N PRO A 356 -28.91 23.49 -40.49
CA PRO A 356 -28.14 22.72 -41.46
C PRO A 356 -26.95 22.01 -40.83
N ALA A 357 -26.72 20.75 -41.20
CA ALA A 357 -25.57 19.98 -40.75
C ALA A 357 -24.27 20.61 -41.25
N ARG A 358 -23.35 20.89 -40.32
CA ARG A 358 -21.98 21.33 -40.60
C ARG A 358 -21.00 20.66 -39.64
N LYS A 359 -19.76 20.44 -40.10
CA LYS A 359 -18.67 19.99 -39.23
C LYS A 359 -18.30 21.08 -38.23
N ALA A 360 -17.88 20.67 -37.03
CA ALA A 360 -17.27 21.59 -36.08
C ALA A 360 -15.93 22.11 -36.64
N ASP A 361 -15.63 23.38 -36.39
CA ASP A 361 -14.39 24.04 -36.78
C ASP A 361 -13.70 24.74 -35.59
N PHE A 362 -12.59 25.42 -35.87
CA PHE A 362 -11.80 26.13 -34.86
C PHE A 362 -12.62 27.20 -34.12
N PHE A 363 -13.57 27.86 -34.78
CA PHE A 363 -14.34 28.94 -34.16
C PHE A 363 -15.40 28.40 -33.20
N ASP A 364 -15.87 27.17 -33.39
CA ASP A 364 -16.74 26.49 -32.43
C ASP A 364 -16.02 26.28 -31.08
N ILE A 365 -14.85 25.63 -31.11
CA ILE A 365 -14.07 25.39 -29.89
C ILE A 365 -13.55 26.69 -29.27
N LYS A 366 -13.17 27.67 -30.10
CA LYS A 366 -12.77 28.99 -29.61
C LYS A 366 -13.91 29.66 -28.82
N GLY A 367 -15.14 29.62 -29.34
CA GLY A 367 -16.30 30.19 -28.63
C GLY A 367 -16.60 29.47 -27.31
N ASP A 368 -16.36 28.16 -27.25
CA ASP A 368 -16.48 27.38 -26.02
C ASP A 368 -15.41 27.76 -24.99
N VAL A 369 -14.16 27.97 -25.44
CA VAL A 369 -13.05 28.46 -24.60
C VAL A 369 -13.30 29.90 -24.11
N GLU A 370 -13.79 30.79 -24.97
CA GLU A 370 -14.14 32.17 -24.58
C GLU A 370 -15.21 32.19 -23.48
N ALA A 371 -16.22 31.31 -23.56
CA ALA A 371 -17.25 31.19 -22.52
C ALA A 371 -16.68 30.74 -21.17
N VAL A 372 -15.68 29.86 -21.17
CA VAL A 372 -14.98 29.42 -19.97
C VAL A 372 -14.10 30.54 -19.40
N LEU A 373 -13.33 31.22 -20.25
CA LEU A 373 -12.42 32.30 -19.83
C LEU A 373 -13.17 33.50 -19.26
N ALA A 374 -14.38 33.78 -19.76
CA ALA A 374 -15.25 34.83 -19.24
C ALA A 374 -15.66 34.63 -17.77
N LEU A 375 -15.63 33.39 -17.25
CA LEU A 375 -15.84 33.14 -15.82
C LEU A 375 -14.60 33.43 -14.97
N ALA A 376 -13.41 33.33 -15.56
CA ALA A 376 -12.15 33.32 -14.82
C ALA A 376 -11.59 34.71 -14.56
N SER A 377 -11.85 35.67 -15.46
CA SER A 377 -11.32 37.01 -15.32
C SER A 377 -12.07 38.03 -16.18
N ASP A 378 -12.17 39.26 -15.67
CA ASP A 378 -12.59 40.44 -16.44
C ASP A 378 -11.49 40.96 -17.40
N HIS A 379 -10.27 40.39 -17.34
CA HIS A 379 -9.21 40.77 -18.26
C HIS A 379 -9.43 40.18 -19.66
N ALA A 380 -9.03 40.95 -20.67
CA ALA A 380 -9.04 40.48 -22.04
C ALA A 380 -8.04 39.31 -22.20
N PHE A 381 -8.53 38.22 -22.79
CA PHE A 381 -7.70 37.13 -23.26
C PHE A 381 -7.39 37.33 -24.74
N HIS A 382 -6.16 37.05 -25.14
CA HIS A 382 -5.72 37.16 -26.53
C HIS A 382 -5.35 35.78 -27.08
N PHE A 383 -5.78 35.52 -28.32
CA PHE A 383 -5.47 34.30 -29.07
C PHE A 383 -4.41 34.64 -30.12
N ILE A 384 -3.15 34.31 -29.81
CA ILE A 384 -2.00 34.62 -30.67
C ILE A 384 -1.72 33.40 -31.57
N PRO A 385 -1.71 33.56 -32.91
CA PRO A 385 -1.31 32.49 -33.81
C PRO A 385 0.11 32.01 -33.47
N MET A 386 0.24 30.75 -33.07
CA MET A 386 1.50 30.15 -32.66
C MET A 386 1.48 28.66 -32.92
N ALA A 387 2.60 28.11 -33.35
CA ALA A 387 2.73 26.67 -33.61
C ALA A 387 2.82 25.89 -32.30
N HIS A 388 2.11 24.77 -32.24
CA HIS A 388 2.26 23.75 -31.22
C HIS A 388 2.55 22.41 -31.91
N PRO A 389 3.49 21.57 -31.43
CA PRO A 389 3.85 20.32 -32.12
C PRO A 389 2.66 19.39 -32.41
N ALA A 390 1.68 19.37 -31.50
CA ALA A 390 0.49 18.53 -31.60
C ALA A 390 -0.68 19.13 -32.41
N LEU A 391 -0.62 20.40 -32.84
CA LEU A 391 -1.74 21.10 -33.47
C LEU A 391 -1.42 21.51 -34.90
N HIS A 392 -2.46 21.71 -35.72
CA HIS A 392 -2.30 22.15 -37.10
C HIS A 392 -1.73 23.58 -37.16
N PRO A 393 -0.63 23.85 -37.88
CA PRO A 393 0.14 25.10 -37.76
C PRO A 393 -0.63 26.35 -38.24
N GLY A 394 -1.60 26.19 -39.13
CA GLY A 394 -2.47 27.28 -39.60
C GLY A 394 -3.78 27.45 -38.82
N GLN A 395 -4.04 26.60 -37.82
CA GLN A 395 -5.30 26.56 -37.07
C GLN A 395 -5.05 26.31 -35.57
N SER A 396 -4.03 26.97 -35.01
CA SER A 396 -3.66 26.87 -33.61
C SER A 396 -3.39 28.25 -33.00
N ALA A 397 -3.78 28.44 -31.74
CA ALA A 397 -3.53 29.68 -31.03
C ALA A 397 -3.04 29.46 -29.59
N ARG A 398 -2.06 30.28 -29.19
CA ARG A 398 -1.66 30.43 -27.79
C ARG A 398 -2.62 31.39 -27.11
N ILE A 399 -3.19 30.96 -25.98
CA ILE A 399 -4.06 31.80 -25.15
C ILE A 399 -3.17 32.51 -24.13
N VAL A 400 -3.22 33.84 -24.11
CA VAL A 400 -2.46 34.67 -23.17
C VAL A 400 -3.35 35.68 -22.46
N THR A 401 -3.00 36.01 -21.21
CA THR A 401 -3.58 37.12 -20.45
C THR A 401 -2.47 37.85 -19.71
N ARG A 402 -2.45 39.20 -19.75
CA ARG A 402 -1.39 40.02 -19.14
C ARG A 402 0.03 39.52 -19.47
N GLU A 403 0.26 39.17 -20.73
CA GLU A 403 1.53 38.61 -21.24
C GLU A 403 1.92 37.23 -20.67
N GLN A 404 1.09 36.62 -19.83
CA GLN A 404 1.30 35.28 -19.30
C GLN A 404 0.56 34.22 -20.13
N PRO A 405 1.21 33.09 -20.44
CA PRO A 405 0.55 31.98 -21.11
C PRO A 405 -0.47 31.29 -20.21
N VAL A 406 -1.67 31.04 -20.74
CA VAL A 406 -2.77 30.36 -20.04
C VAL A 406 -2.98 28.95 -20.59
N GLY A 407 -2.92 28.78 -21.92
CA GLY A 407 -3.25 27.52 -22.56
C GLY A 407 -3.07 27.54 -24.07
N TRP A 408 -3.65 26.54 -24.74
CA TRP A 408 -3.65 26.36 -26.20
C TRP A 408 -5.05 25.97 -26.67
N VAL A 409 -5.39 26.34 -27.90
CA VAL A 409 -6.56 25.87 -28.64
C VAL A 409 -6.19 25.55 -30.08
#